data_AF-A0A1U8MKV7-F1
#
_entry.id   AF-A0A1U8MKV7-F1
#
_cell.length_a   1.000
_cell.length_b   1.000
_cell.length_c   1.000
_cell.angle_alpha   90.00
_cell.angle_beta   90.00
_cell.angle_gamma   90.00
#
_symmetry.space_group_name_H-M   'P 1'
#
loop_
_entity.id
_entity.type
_entity.pdbx_description
1 polymer ?
#
loop_
_entity_poly.entity_id
_entity_poly.type
_entity_poly.pdbx_seq_one_letter_code
_entity_poly.pdbx_strand_id
1 'polypeptide(L)' 'MAPPAKAITSPVPDAWYPTLAVFMLAIGLVLTASFFIYEATSSKRNRSLAKELTTGGVASVFLGFGSLFLLLSAGVYV' A
#
# COMPACT_ATOMS: atom_id res chain seq x y z
N MET A 1 11.77 6.16 -43.71
CA MET A 1 11.02 6.98 -42.74
C MET A 1 10.51 6.03 -41.67
N ALA A 2 11.02 6.11 -40.45
CA ALA A 2 10.59 5.20 -39.38
C ALA A 2 9.12 5.45 -39.04
N PRO A 3 8.31 4.41 -38.74
CA PRO A 3 6.92 4.59 -38.35
C PRO A 3 6.82 5.44 -37.07
N PRO A 4 5.74 6.24 -36.90
CA PRO A 4 5.57 7.07 -35.72
C PRO A 4 5.47 6.19 -34.47
N ALA A 5 6.37 6.41 -33.51
CA ALA A 5 6.37 5.68 -32.25
C ALA A 5 5.10 6.02 -31.43
N LYS A 6 4.46 4.99 -30.86
CA LYS A 6 3.30 5.17 -29.97
C LYS A 6 3.74 5.92 -28.71
N ALA A 7 3.06 7.01 -28.39
CA ALA A 7 3.30 7.75 -27.16
C ALA A 7 3.10 6.83 -25.94
N ILE A 8 4.09 6.79 -25.05
CA ILE A 8 3.99 6.06 -23.78
C ILE A 8 3.32 7.00 -22.77
N THR A 9 2.13 6.64 -22.33
CA THR A 9 1.39 7.36 -21.30
C THR A 9 1.53 6.61 -19.98
N SER A 10 1.41 7.31 -18.85
CA SER A 10 1.33 6.63 -17.55
C SER A 10 0.15 5.65 -17.55
N PRO A 11 0.30 4.44 -16.98
CA PRO A 11 -0.80 3.49 -16.83
C PRO A 11 -1.89 3.97 -15.86
N VAL A 12 -1.57 4.95 -15.00
CA VAL A 12 -2.50 5.56 -14.05
C VAL A 12 -2.44 7.09 -14.23
N PRO A 13 -3.58 7.79 -14.40
CA PRO A 13 -3.57 9.24 -14.55
C PRO A 13 -3.03 9.94 -13.29
N ASP A 14 -2.16 10.94 -13.47
CA ASP A 14 -1.44 11.58 -12.35
C ASP A 14 -2.38 12.27 -11.34
N ALA A 15 -3.55 12.72 -11.81
CA ALA A 15 -4.60 13.30 -10.96
C ALA A 15 -5.12 12.34 -9.87
N TRP A 16 -4.92 11.03 -10.04
CA TRP A 16 -5.40 10.01 -9.09
C TRP A 16 -4.38 9.65 -8.01
N TYR A 17 -3.10 9.99 -8.18
CA TYR A 17 -2.05 9.65 -7.21
C TYR A 17 -2.36 10.09 -5.77
N PRO A 18 -2.78 11.35 -5.48
CA PRO A 18 -3.06 11.76 -4.10
C PRO A 18 -4.22 10.97 -3.49
N THR A 19 -5.29 10.75 -4.25
CA THR A 19 -6.47 10.00 -3.77
C THR A 19 -6.12 8.54 -3.49
N LEU A 20 -5.36 7.90 -4.39
CA LEU A 20 -4.90 6.53 -4.22
C LEU A 20 -3.93 6.40 -3.04
N ALA A 21 -3.02 7.35 -2.86
CA ALA A 21 -2.11 7.38 -1.72
C ALA A 21 -2.86 7.41 -0.39
N VAL A 22 -3.77 8.37 -0.22
CA VAL A 22 -4.56 8.50 1.01
C VAL A 22 -5.40 7.26 1.26
N PHE A 23 -6.08 6.73 0.23
CA PHE A 23 -6.92 5.55 0.35
C PHE A 23 -6.13 4.31 0.78
N MET A 24 -5.02 4.01 0.09
CA MET A 24 -4.21 2.83 0.40
C MET A 24 -3.50 2.96 1.75
N LEU A 25 -2.98 4.14 2.08
CA LEU A 25 -2.35 4.38 3.37
C LEU A 25 -3.34 4.29 4.53
N ALA A 26 -4.56 4.84 4.38
CA ALA A 26 -5.57 4.75 5.43
C ALA A 26 -5.93 3.29 5.74
N ILE A 27 -6.16 2.47 4.71
CA ILE A 27 -6.43 1.03 4.88
C ILE A 27 -5.21 0.33 5.49
N GLY A 28 -4.02 0.58 4.95
CA GLY A 28 -2.78 -0.03 5.44
C GLY A 28 -2.52 0.28 6.92
N LEU A 29 -2.68 1.53 7.34
CA LEU A 29 -2.50 1.97 8.72
C LEU A 29 -3.53 1.34 9.66
N VAL A 30 -4.79 1.25 9.26
CA VAL A 30 -5.85 0.59 10.04
C VAL A 30 -5.54 -0.91 10.23
N LEU A 31 -5.09 -1.58 9.18
CA LEU A 31 -4.71 -3.00 9.25
C LEU A 31 -3.47 -3.21 10.13
N THR A 32 -2.45 -2.34 10.00
CA THR A 32 -1.27 -2.38 10.87
C THR A 32 -1.62 -2.11 12.33
N ALA A 33 -2.50 -1.14 12.62
CA ALA A 33 -2.98 -0.89 13.97
C ALA A 33 -3.73 -2.12 14.53
N SER A 34 -4.59 -2.74 13.70
CA SER A 34 -5.31 -3.96 14.07
C SER A 34 -4.37 -5.13 14.38
N PHE A 35 -3.30 -5.29 13.58
CA PHE A 35 -2.24 -6.27 13.83
C PHE A 35 -1.53 -6.01 15.16
N PHE A 36 -1.12 -4.77 15.43
CA PHE A 36 -0.47 -4.43 16.70
C PHE A 36 -1.36 -4.62 17.91
N ILE A 37 -2.66 -4.29 17.80
CA ILE A 37 -3.63 -4.54 18.88
C ILE A 37 -3.75 -6.04 19.13
N TYR A 38 -3.91 -6.84 18.06
CA TYR A 38 -4.00 -8.29 18.16
C TYR A 38 -2.74 -8.91 18.80
N GLU A 39 -1.56 -8.44 18.38
CA GLU A 39 -0.28 -8.83 18.97
C GLU A 39 -0.20 -8.46 20.47
N ALA A 40 -0.58 -7.24 20.85
CA ALA A 40 -0.44 -6.73 22.22
C ALA A 40 -1.47 -7.32 23.21
N THR A 41 -2.65 -7.71 22.73
CA THR A 41 -3.74 -8.22 23.58
C THR A 41 -3.91 -9.74 23.56
N SER A 42 -3.43 -10.45 22.52
CA SER A 42 -3.58 -11.91 22.46
C SER A 42 -2.59 -12.63 23.37
N SER A 43 -3.12 -13.53 24.21
CA SER A 43 -2.31 -14.47 24.98
C SER A 43 -1.56 -15.43 24.06
N LYS A 44 -0.32 -15.81 24.44
CA LYS A 44 0.58 -16.71 23.68
C LYS A 44 -0.06 -18.02 23.24
N ARG A 45 -1.10 -18.50 23.95
CA ARG A 45 -1.80 -19.77 23.66
C ARG A 45 -2.87 -19.63 22.56
N ASN A 46 -3.35 -18.42 22.27
CA ASN A 46 -4.37 -18.14 21.25
C ASN A 46 -3.80 -17.43 20.00
N ARG A 47 -2.48 -17.16 19.96
CA ARG A 47 -1.85 -16.56 18.78
C ARG A 47 -1.70 -17.58 17.66
N SER A 48 -2.19 -17.23 16.49
CA SER A 48 -1.95 -17.96 15.24
C SER A 48 -1.00 -17.17 14.35
N LEU A 49 0.20 -17.71 14.11
CA LEU A 49 1.19 -17.15 13.19
C LEU A 49 0.62 -16.97 11.78
N ALA A 50 -0.28 -17.87 11.34
CA ALA A 50 -0.93 -17.73 10.04
C ALA A 50 -1.81 -16.46 9.96
N LYS A 51 -2.51 -16.13 11.05
CA LYS A 51 -3.32 -14.90 11.14
C LYS A 51 -2.45 -13.65 11.19
N GLU A 52 -1.32 -13.72 11.90
CA GLU A 52 -0.34 -12.63 11.99
C GLU A 52 0.30 -12.35 10.62
N LEU A 53 0.77 -13.40 9.95
CA LEU A 53 1.42 -13.27 8.65
C LEU A 53 0.45 -12.78 7.56
N THR A 54 -0.80 -13.24 7.58
CA THR A 54 -1.81 -12.77 6.62
C THR A 54 -2.18 -11.31 6.87
N THR A 55 -2.46 -10.92 8.11
CA THR A 55 -2.84 -9.52 8.41
C THR A 55 -1.66 -8.55 8.22
N GLY A 56 -0.46 -8.91 8.68
CA GLY A 56 0.75 -8.13 8.44
C GLY A 56 1.16 -8.07 6.97
N GLY A 57 1.02 -9.18 6.24
CA GLY A 57 1.30 -9.25 4.80
C GLY A 57 0.33 -8.41 3.96
N VAL A 58 -0.97 -8.44 4.29
CA VAL A 58 -1.95 -7.57 3.61
C VAL A 58 -1.65 -6.10 3.94
N ALA A 59 -1.36 -5.78 5.21
CA ALA A 59 -1.04 -4.42 5.60
C ALA A 59 0.22 -3.87 4.89
N SER A 60 1.26 -4.68 4.75
CA SER A 60 2.50 -4.27 4.08
C SER A 60 2.31 -3.97 2.60
N VAL A 61 1.43 -4.71 1.91
CA VAL A 61 1.06 -4.41 0.52
C VAL A 61 0.39 -3.03 0.43
N PHE A 62 -0.62 -2.75 1.27
CA PHE A 62 -1.31 -1.46 1.26
C PHE A 62 -0.40 -0.29 1.62
N LEU A 63 0.47 -0.45 2.62
CA LEU A 63 1.44 0.58 2.99
C LEU A 63 2.54 0.76 1.92
N GLY A 64 3.00 -0.32 1.29
CA GLY A 64 3.99 -0.28 0.22
C GLY A 64 3.46 0.49 -0.99
N PHE A 65 2.31 0.08 -1.53
CA PHE A 65 1.69 0.81 -2.65
C PHE A 65 1.23 2.22 -2.26
N GLY A 66 0.70 2.39 -1.05
CA GLY A 66 0.30 3.71 -0.54
C GLY A 66 1.48 4.69 -0.45
N SER A 67 2.65 4.23 0.02
CA SER A 67 3.87 5.04 0.07
C SER A 67 4.45 5.32 -1.32
N LEU A 68 4.36 4.38 -2.26
CA LEU A 68 4.71 4.61 -3.67
C LEU A 68 3.84 5.73 -4.27
N PHE A 69 2.52 5.66 -4.14
CA PHE A 69 1.63 6.70 -4.65
C PHE A 69 1.82 8.05 -3.92
N LEU A 70 2.19 8.03 -2.63
CA LEU A 70 2.51 9.24 -1.89
C LEU A 70 3.76 9.93 -2.48
N LEU A 71 4.82 9.16 -2.78
CA LEU A 71 6.04 9.69 -3.41
C LEU A 71 5.74 10.26 -4.80
N LEU A 72 4.99 9.53 -5.63
CA LEU A 72 4.55 10.02 -6.94
C LEU A 72 3.72 11.30 -6.82
N SER A 73 2.82 11.37 -5.82
CA SER A 73 2.02 12.57 -5.55
C SER A 73 2.86 13.75 -5.05
N ALA A 74 3.98 13.49 -4.37
CA ALA A 74 4.92 14.52 -3.91
C ALA A 74 5.86 15.00 -5.02
N GLY A 75 5.78 14.42 -6.23
CA GLY A 75 6.68 14.71 -7.35
C GLY A 75 8.01 13.97 -7.28
N VAL A 76 8.14 12.97 -6.41
CA VAL A 76 9.30 12.07 -6.34
C VAL A 76 8.99 10.84 -7.19
N TYR A 77 9.55 10.83 -8.40
CA TYR A 77 9.40 9.72 -9.34
C TYR A 77 10.49 8.67 -9.07
N VAL A 78 10.07 7.43 -8.78
CA VAL A 78 10.90 6.24 -8.51
C VAL A 78 10.86 5.29 -9.68
#